data_AF-A0A7S1LVZ8-F1
#
_entry.id   AF-A0A7S1LVZ8-F1
#
_cell.length_a   1.000
_cell.length_b   1.000
_cell.length_c   1.000
_cell.angle_alpha   90.00
_cell.angle_beta   90.00
_cell.angle_gamma   90.00
#
_symmetry.space_group_name_H-M   'P 1'
#
loop_
_entity.id
_entity.type
_entity.pdbx_description
1 polymer ?
#
loop_
_entity_poly.entity_id
_entity_poly.type
_entity_poly.pdbx_seq_one_letter_code
_entity_poly.pdbx_strand_id
1 'polypeptide(L)'
;HGWSSEVRTLGRTRFADPKAYHEARLTPQNRLEYFRDGFTVLPGALPAQLLRDLRRTLAGEFGEWNSAWSHHRAYDSDALLDFYVYSSLGGIAAQVFQSPGTETATEEPTAYLWRDFMYFRHPGKGLTFFHLDTQDCDQEALPPNATRGNRPRIWVPL
;
A
#
# COMPACT_ATOMS: atom_id res chain seq x y z
N HIS A 1 -28.03 -3.52 -3.97
CA HIS A 1 -26.96 -2.52 -4.08
C HIS A 1 -26.90 -2.05 -5.51
N GLY A 2 -27.33 -0.81 -5.75
CA GLY A 2 -27.34 -0.22 -7.09
C GLY A 2 -25.90 -0.06 -7.58
N TRP A 3 -25.64 -0.50 -8.81
CA TRP A 3 -24.39 -0.27 -9.50
C TRP A 3 -24.40 1.19 -9.93
N SER A 4 -23.81 2.08 -9.13
CA SER A 4 -23.54 3.44 -9.61
C SER A 4 -22.46 3.34 -10.68
N SER A 5 -22.77 3.79 -11.89
CA SER A 5 -21.82 3.95 -12.99
C SER A 5 -20.89 5.14 -12.74
N GLU A 6 -20.34 5.26 -11.53
CA GLU A 6 -19.38 6.31 -11.22
C GLU A 6 -18.06 5.99 -11.89
N VAL A 7 -17.67 6.86 -12.83
CA VAL A 7 -16.33 6.83 -13.40
C VAL A 7 -15.39 7.44 -12.36
N ARG A 8 -14.48 6.62 -11.84
CA ARG A 8 -13.42 7.07 -10.92
C ARG A 8 -12.60 8.17 -11.56
N THR A 9 -12.29 9.21 -10.79
CA THR A 9 -11.51 10.32 -11.32
C THR A 9 -10.21 10.51 -10.56
N LEU A 10 -9.10 10.25 -11.25
CA LEU A 10 -7.77 10.56 -10.76
C LEU A 10 -7.54 12.08 -10.73
N GLY A 11 -6.91 12.57 -9.67
CA GLY A 11 -6.43 13.93 -9.53
C GLY A 11 -7.44 14.92 -8.95
N ARG A 12 -8.55 14.45 -8.36
CA ARG A 12 -9.65 15.33 -7.91
C ARG A 12 -9.74 15.51 -6.42
N THR A 13 -9.19 14.60 -5.64
CA THR A 13 -9.22 14.72 -4.19
C THR A 13 -8.05 15.55 -3.69
N ARG A 14 -8.15 16.01 -2.45
CA ARG A 14 -7.05 16.64 -1.72
C ARG A 14 -5.81 15.74 -1.55
N PHE A 15 -5.93 14.43 -1.82
CA PHE A 15 -4.79 13.50 -1.77
C PHE A 15 -3.98 13.52 -3.08
N ALA A 16 -4.45 14.25 -4.10
CA ALA A 16 -3.75 14.44 -5.37
C ALA A 16 -2.80 15.63 -5.40
N ASP A 17 -2.41 16.19 -4.25
CA ASP A 17 -1.40 17.25 -4.19
C ASP A 17 0.00 16.64 -3.91
N PRO A 18 0.90 16.56 -4.92
CA PRO A 18 2.25 16.05 -4.71
C PRO A 18 3.02 16.81 -3.63
N LYS A 19 2.71 18.11 -3.42
CA LYS A 19 3.39 18.95 -2.43
C LYS A 19 2.97 18.64 -1.00
N ALA A 20 1.84 17.93 -0.82
CA ALA A 20 1.40 17.44 0.47
C ALA A 20 2.19 16.21 0.94
N TYR A 21 3.08 15.67 0.10
CA TYR A 21 3.97 14.56 0.42
C TYR A 21 5.42 15.02 0.40
N HIS A 22 6.27 14.30 1.13
CA HIS A 22 7.72 14.42 1.01
C HIS A 22 8.28 13.12 0.46
N GLU A 23 9.45 13.23 -0.17
CA GLU A 23 10.18 12.05 -0.62
C GLU A 23 10.65 11.24 0.59
N ALA A 24 10.32 9.95 0.61
CA ALA A 24 10.78 9.01 1.63
C ALA A 24 11.86 8.11 1.02
N ARG A 25 13.08 8.16 1.58
CA ARG A 25 14.21 7.36 1.12
C ARG A 25 14.58 6.29 2.13
N LEU A 26 14.77 5.07 1.64
CA LEU A 26 15.34 3.98 2.43
C LEU A 26 16.82 4.24 2.65
N THR A 27 17.23 4.22 3.92
CA THR A 27 18.65 4.19 4.26
C THR A 27 19.24 2.81 3.95
N PRO A 28 20.58 2.67 3.84
CA PRO A 28 21.21 1.36 3.77
C PRO A 28 20.81 0.44 4.93
N GLN A 29 20.64 1.01 6.13
CA GLN A 29 20.21 0.27 7.31
C GLN A 29 18.79 -0.27 7.16
N ASN A 30 17.84 0.52 6.63
CA ASN A 30 16.47 0.04 6.39
C ASN A 30 16.43 -1.12 5.39
N ARG A 31 17.28 -1.08 4.36
CA ARG A 31 17.39 -2.18 3.39
C ARG A 31 17.94 -3.43 4.05
N LEU A 32 19.01 -3.30 4.84
CA LEU A 32 19.60 -4.42 5.59
C LEU A 32 18.57 -5.05 6.54
N GLU A 33 17.82 -4.24 7.29
CA GLU A 33 16.73 -4.70 8.16
C GLU A 33 15.66 -5.44 7.37
N TYR A 34 15.21 -4.89 6.24
CA TYR A 34 14.21 -5.53 5.41
C TYR A 34 14.63 -6.92 4.92
N PHE A 35 15.87 -7.08 4.43
CA PHE A 35 16.33 -8.40 3.95
C PHE A 35 16.71 -9.37 5.07
N ARG A 36 17.12 -8.86 6.24
CA ARG A 36 17.45 -9.69 7.40
C ARG A 36 16.21 -10.17 8.15
N ASP A 37 15.26 -9.27 8.39
CA ASP A 37 14.13 -9.45 9.30
C ASP A 37 12.79 -9.64 8.57
N GLY A 38 12.76 -9.40 7.26
CA GLY A 38 11.54 -9.42 6.44
C GLY A 38 10.72 -8.13 6.51
N PHE A 39 11.13 -7.13 7.30
CA PHE A 39 10.47 -5.83 7.38
C PHE A 39 11.42 -4.72 7.86
N THR A 40 11.04 -3.46 7.62
CA THR A 40 11.68 -2.27 8.20
C THR A 40 10.59 -1.26 8.53
N VAL A 41 10.81 -0.41 9.53
CA VAL A 41 9.88 0.68 9.90
C VAL A 41 10.44 2.01 9.41
N LEU A 42 9.59 2.85 8.81
CA LEU A 42 9.95 4.18 8.32
C LEU A 42 9.14 5.26 9.08
N PRO A 43 9.66 5.76 10.22
CA PRO A 43 8.98 6.80 10.98
C PRO A 43 8.82 8.07 10.15
N GLY A 44 7.61 8.62 10.13
CA GLY A 44 7.35 9.87 9.43
C GLY A 44 7.50 9.78 7.90
N ALA A 45 7.39 8.59 7.30
CA ALA A 45 7.40 8.44 5.84
C ALA A 45 6.26 9.21 5.14
N LEU A 46 5.17 9.47 5.86
CA LEU A 46 4.02 10.24 5.38
C LEU A 46 3.62 11.28 6.44
N PRO A 47 3.12 12.47 6.04
CA PRO A 47 2.69 13.49 6.99
C PRO A 47 1.50 13.03 7.84
N ALA A 48 1.61 13.17 9.16
CA ALA A 48 0.59 12.70 10.10
C ALA A 48 -0.79 13.33 9.87
N GLN A 49 -0.85 14.60 9.48
CA GLN A 49 -2.12 15.27 9.18
C GLN A 49 -2.80 14.67 7.94
N LEU A 50 -2.02 14.31 6.92
CA LEU A 50 -2.53 13.67 5.71
C LEU A 50 -3.15 12.30 6.03
N LEU A 51 -2.48 11.50 6.89
CA LEU A 51 -2.99 10.19 7.31
C LEU A 51 -4.29 10.30 8.11
N ARG A 52 -4.39 11.26 9.04
CA ARG A 52 -5.62 11.53 9.79
C ARG A 52 -6.79 11.90 8.88
N ASP A 53 -6.50 12.66 7.84
CA ASP A 53 -7.51 13.11 6.91
C ASP A 53 -7.96 11.99 5.97
N LEU A 54 -7.00 11.17 5.50
CA LEU A 54 -7.29 9.95 4.75
C LEU A 54 -8.18 9.03 5.59
N ARG A 55 -7.82 8.77 6.86
CA ARG A 55 -8.66 7.98 7.78
C ARG A 55 -10.09 8.48 7.85
N ARG A 56 -10.30 9.79 8.03
CA ARG A 56 -11.64 10.38 8.12
C ARG A 56 -12.42 10.20 6.83
N THR A 57 -11.78 10.41 5.67
CA THR A 57 -12.40 10.19 4.37
C THR A 57 -12.81 8.72 4.20
N LEU A 58 -11.91 7.77 4.43
CA LEU A 58 -12.18 6.35 4.24
C LEU A 58 -13.23 5.81 5.22
N ALA A 59 -13.23 6.27 6.46
CA ALA A 59 -14.27 5.93 7.43
C ALA A 59 -15.64 6.47 7.00
N GLY A 60 -15.69 7.63 6.34
CA GLY A 60 -16.92 8.17 5.76
C GLY A 60 -17.41 7.39 4.53
N GLU A 61 -16.50 6.97 3.66
CA GLU A 61 -16.82 6.23 2.43
C GLU A 61 -17.24 4.79 2.69
N PHE A 62 -16.53 4.09 3.59
CA PHE A 62 -16.68 2.65 3.77
C PHE A 62 -17.30 2.25 5.11
N GLY A 63 -17.50 3.21 6.02
CA GLY A 63 -17.78 2.92 7.42
C GLY A 63 -16.59 2.25 8.11
N GLU A 64 -16.83 1.68 9.30
CA GLU A 64 -15.83 0.90 10.03
C GLU A 64 -15.86 -0.61 9.68
N TRP A 65 -16.51 -0.95 8.57
CA TRP A 65 -16.67 -2.33 8.15
C TRP A 65 -15.41 -2.86 7.46
N ASN A 66 -14.92 -3.99 7.93
CA ASN A 66 -13.77 -4.67 7.32
C ASN A 66 -14.27 -5.49 6.14
N SER A 67 -13.83 -5.16 4.93
CA SER A 67 -14.05 -6.03 3.78
C SER A 67 -13.20 -7.27 3.90
N ALA A 68 -13.69 -8.40 3.38
CA ALA A 68 -12.86 -9.59 3.23
C ALA A 68 -11.65 -9.28 2.32
N TRP A 69 -10.57 -10.00 2.55
CA TRP A 69 -9.24 -9.96 1.93
C TRP A 69 -9.17 -9.97 0.40
N SER A 70 -10.32 -9.95 -0.28
CA SER A 70 -10.45 -10.05 -1.74
C SER A 70 -10.81 -8.74 -2.45
N HIS A 71 -11.16 -7.66 -1.74
CA HIS A 71 -11.64 -6.44 -2.39
C HIS A 71 -10.57 -5.34 -2.51
N HIS A 72 -10.26 -4.95 -3.74
CA HIS A 72 -9.33 -3.86 -4.07
C HIS A 72 -10.02 -2.50 -3.87
N ARG A 73 -9.93 -1.96 -2.65
CA ARG A 73 -10.60 -0.70 -2.26
C ARG A 73 -10.10 0.52 -3.03
N ALA A 74 -8.90 0.47 -3.59
CA ALA A 74 -8.38 1.50 -4.46
C ALA A 74 -9.29 1.79 -5.67
N TYR A 75 -10.00 0.78 -6.18
CA TYR A 75 -10.95 0.95 -7.29
C TYR A 75 -12.32 1.48 -6.84
N ASP A 76 -12.57 1.51 -5.54
CA ASP A 76 -13.82 2.02 -4.95
C ASP A 76 -13.70 3.46 -4.44
N SER A 77 -12.49 4.02 -4.36
CA SER A 77 -12.25 5.32 -3.73
C SER A 77 -11.27 6.16 -4.55
N ASP A 78 -11.75 7.30 -5.04
CA ASP A 78 -10.89 8.32 -5.68
C ASP A 78 -9.81 8.80 -4.70
N ALA A 79 -10.11 8.84 -3.38
CA ALA A 79 -9.16 9.23 -2.36
C ALA A 79 -8.01 8.22 -2.19
N LEU A 80 -8.32 6.91 -2.18
CA LEU A 80 -7.27 5.87 -2.17
C LEU A 80 -6.47 5.88 -3.47
N LEU A 81 -7.14 6.01 -4.62
CA LEU A 81 -6.47 6.06 -5.90
C LEU A 81 -5.47 7.23 -5.96
N ASP A 82 -5.91 8.43 -5.59
CA ASP A 82 -5.05 9.61 -5.51
C ASP A 82 -3.92 9.41 -4.49
N PHE A 83 -4.22 8.88 -3.31
CA PHE A 83 -3.21 8.61 -2.30
C PHE A 83 -2.12 7.65 -2.82
N TYR A 84 -2.49 6.54 -3.47
CA TYR A 84 -1.49 5.59 -4.00
C TYR A 84 -0.67 6.18 -5.15
N VAL A 85 -1.27 7.00 -6.01
CA VAL A 85 -0.59 7.59 -7.17
C VAL A 85 0.35 8.72 -6.78
N TYR A 86 -0.07 9.60 -5.87
CA TYR A 86 0.67 10.83 -5.56
C TYR A 86 1.58 10.73 -4.32
N SER A 87 1.41 9.71 -3.47
CA SER A 87 2.28 9.49 -2.31
C SER A 87 3.65 8.89 -2.68
N SER A 88 4.57 8.89 -1.72
CA SER A 88 5.89 8.27 -1.87
C SER A 88 5.88 6.73 -1.80
N LEU A 89 4.72 6.07 -1.66
CA LEU A 89 4.63 4.61 -1.44
C LEU A 89 5.22 3.80 -2.60
N GLY A 90 4.91 4.16 -3.84
CA GLY A 90 5.50 3.50 -5.02
C GLY A 90 7.02 3.68 -5.07
N GLY A 91 7.52 4.86 -4.74
CA GLY A 91 8.94 5.15 -4.65
C GLY A 91 9.66 4.37 -3.53
N ILE A 92 9.01 4.18 -2.37
CA ILE A 92 9.53 3.33 -1.29
C ILE A 92 9.62 1.87 -1.75
N ALA A 93 8.55 1.34 -2.37
CA ALA A 93 8.54 -0.03 -2.88
C ALA A 93 9.63 -0.26 -3.95
N ALA A 94 9.77 0.68 -4.89
CA ALA A 94 10.79 0.62 -5.94
C ALA A 94 12.22 0.61 -5.36
N GLN A 95 12.48 1.35 -4.28
CA GLN A 95 13.79 1.33 -3.61
C GLN A 95 14.13 0.00 -2.94
N VAL A 96 13.13 -0.81 -2.56
CA VAL A 96 13.37 -2.19 -2.09
C VAL A 96 13.85 -3.04 -3.25
N PHE A 97 13.17 -2.95 -4.39
CA PHE A 97 13.54 -3.68 -5.60
C PHE A 97 14.95 -3.31 -6.09
N GLN A 98 15.35 -2.05 -6.02
CA GLN A 98 16.69 -1.62 -6.41
C GLN A 98 17.78 -1.85 -5.35
N SER A 99 17.51 -2.63 -4.31
CA SER A 99 18.53 -2.86 -3.28
C SER A 99 19.70 -3.68 -3.84
N PRO A 100 20.94 -3.42 -3.40
CA PRO A 100 22.09 -4.21 -3.84
C PRO A 100 21.86 -5.71 -3.61
N GLY A 101 22.10 -6.53 -4.63
CA GLY A 101 21.96 -7.99 -4.55
C GLY A 101 20.58 -8.54 -4.96
N THR A 102 19.63 -7.69 -5.34
CA THR A 102 18.41 -8.12 -6.04
C THR A 102 18.66 -8.26 -7.54
N GLU A 103 17.83 -9.05 -8.23
CA GLU A 103 17.88 -9.19 -9.70
C GLU A 103 17.59 -7.86 -10.42
N THR A 104 16.81 -6.97 -9.81
CA THR A 104 16.38 -5.69 -10.36
C THR A 104 17.25 -4.50 -9.92
N ALA A 105 18.41 -4.75 -9.31
CA ALA A 105 19.30 -3.71 -8.79
C ALA A 105 19.80 -2.73 -9.87
N THR A 106 19.87 -3.16 -11.13
CA THR A 106 20.30 -2.33 -12.27
C THR A 106 19.14 -1.83 -13.14
N GLU A 107 17.91 -2.18 -12.81
CA GLU A 107 16.71 -1.78 -13.56
C GLU A 107 16.16 -0.44 -13.07
N GLU A 108 15.32 0.19 -13.89
CA GLU A 108 14.59 1.41 -13.50
C GLU A 108 13.70 1.15 -12.28
N PRO A 109 13.64 2.08 -11.31
CA PRO A 109 12.85 1.91 -10.09
C PRO A 109 11.37 1.92 -10.45
N THR A 110 10.78 0.74 -10.54
CA THR A 110 9.36 0.60 -10.85
C THR A 110 8.67 -0.26 -9.81
N ALA A 111 7.49 0.20 -9.39
CA ALA A 111 6.57 -0.55 -8.57
C ALA A 111 5.16 -0.18 -9.02
N TYR A 112 4.26 -1.15 -9.03
CA TYR A 112 2.84 -0.94 -9.32
C TYR A 112 2.01 -1.47 -8.16
N LEU A 113 0.86 -0.84 -7.92
CA LEU A 113 -0.10 -1.34 -6.95
C LEU A 113 -0.69 -2.65 -7.47
N TRP A 114 -0.39 -3.75 -6.78
CA TRP A 114 -0.96 -5.04 -7.11
C TRP A 114 -2.35 -5.22 -6.48
N ARG A 115 -2.42 -5.03 -5.16
CA ARG A 115 -3.62 -5.16 -4.35
C ARG A 115 -3.50 -4.21 -3.17
N ASP A 116 -4.64 -3.72 -2.72
CA ASP A 116 -4.76 -3.05 -1.44
C ASP A 116 -5.78 -3.75 -0.53
N PHE A 117 -5.62 -3.51 0.77
CA PHE A 117 -6.54 -3.95 1.80
C PHE A 117 -6.61 -2.88 2.87
N MET A 118 -7.83 -2.63 3.35
CA MET A 118 -8.09 -1.69 4.43
C MET A 118 -8.72 -2.43 5.60
N TYR A 119 -8.21 -2.15 6.80
CA TYR A 119 -8.72 -2.71 8.05
C TYR A 119 -8.87 -1.64 9.11
N PHE A 120 -10.07 -1.56 9.68
CA PHE A 120 -10.38 -0.84 10.89
C PHE A 120 -10.20 -1.78 12.09
N ARG A 121 -9.29 -1.41 12.99
CA ARG A 121 -9.06 -2.15 14.22
C ARG A 121 -10.19 -1.91 15.20
N HIS A 122 -10.92 -2.98 15.49
CA HIS A 122 -11.97 -2.99 16.51
C HIS A 122 -11.39 -3.44 17.86
N PRO A 123 -11.62 -2.69 18.95
CA PRO A 123 -11.25 -3.15 20.29
C PRO A 123 -11.81 -4.54 20.58
N GLY A 124 -10.97 -5.45 21.09
CA GLY A 124 -11.39 -6.80 21.45
C GLY A 124 -11.55 -7.79 20.30
N LYS A 125 -11.31 -7.39 19.04
CA LYS A 125 -11.23 -8.32 17.90
C LYS A 125 -9.76 -8.54 17.49
N GLY A 126 -9.38 -9.81 17.32
CA GLY A 126 -8.10 -10.18 16.72
C GLY A 126 -8.03 -9.72 15.27
N LEU A 127 -6.84 -9.29 14.84
CA LEU A 127 -6.56 -8.81 13.48
C LEU A 127 -6.54 -9.97 12.48
N THR A 128 -5.73 -10.98 12.77
CA THR A 128 -5.50 -12.19 11.98
C THR A 128 -4.76 -13.22 12.82
N PHE A 129 -4.75 -14.47 12.39
CA PHE A 129 -3.84 -15.50 12.88
C PHE A 129 -2.49 -15.39 12.16
N PHE A 130 -1.45 -16.01 12.70
CA PHE A 130 -0.16 -16.12 12.01
C PHE A 130 -0.37 -16.87 10.67
N HIS A 131 0.12 -16.29 9.58
CA HIS A 131 -0.02 -16.82 8.23
C HIS A 131 1.11 -16.32 7.33
N LEU A 132 1.30 -16.98 6.18
CA LEU A 132 2.25 -16.56 5.16
C LEU A 132 1.48 -15.97 3.98
N ASP A 133 1.56 -14.65 3.85
CA ASP A 133 0.86 -13.88 2.83
C ASP A 133 0.95 -14.43 1.40
N THR A 134 2.13 -14.92 1.01
CA THR A 134 2.38 -15.54 -0.31
C THR A 134 1.59 -16.83 -0.52
N GLN A 135 1.29 -17.55 0.56
CA GLN A 135 0.53 -18.80 0.53
C GLN A 135 -0.95 -18.57 0.78
N ASP A 136 -1.31 -17.63 1.64
CA ASP A 136 -2.67 -17.53 2.19
C ASP A 136 -3.49 -16.38 1.58
N CYS A 137 -2.84 -15.32 1.10
CA CYS A 137 -3.51 -14.11 0.59
C CYS A 137 -3.28 -13.85 -0.89
N ASP A 138 -2.22 -14.45 -1.46
CA ASP A 138 -1.81 -14.28 -2.86
C ASP A 138 -2.29 -15.44 -3.76
N GLN A 139 -3.20 -16.31 -3.28
CA GLN A 139 -3.70 -17.50 -3.99
C GLN A 139 -4.50 -17.19 -5.27
N GLU A 140 -4.97 -15.96 -5.45
CA GLU A 140 -5.54 -15.51 -6.72
C GLU A 140 -4.43 -15.48 -7.77
N ALA A 141 -4.51 -16.46 -8.69
CA ALA A 141 -3.46 -16.87 -9.60
C ALA A 141 -2.75 -15.68 -10.25
N LEU A 142 -1.53 -15.43 -9.80
CA LEU A 142 -0.57 -14.73 -10.63
C LEU A 142 -0.39 -15.51 -11.93
N PRO A 143 -0.30 -14.81 -13.07
CA PRO A 143 0.19 -15.50 -14.26
C PRO A 143 1.57 -16.09 -13.92
N PRO A 144 1.89 -17.33 -14.36
CA PRO A 144 3.10 -18.06 -13.94
C PRO A 144 4.45 -17.36 -14.17
N ASN A 145 4.46 -16.26 -14.91
CA ASN A 145 5.59 -15.38 -15.14
C ASN A 145 5.71 -14.22 -14.13
N ALA A 146 4.67 -13.92 -13.35
CA ALA A 146 4.64 -12.89 -12.30
C ALA A 146 5.04 -13.40 -10.91
N THR A 147 5.21 -14.71 -10.75
CA THR A 147 5.72 -15.36 -9.51
C THR A 147 7.21 -15.13 -9.26
N ARG A 148 7.94 -14.54 -10.22
CA ARG A 148 9.34 -14.12 -10.04
C ARG A 148 9.51 -12.78 -9.30
N GLY A 149 8.43 -12.08 -8.99
CA GLY A 149 8.48 -10.77 -8.34
C GLY A 149 8.41 -10.85 -6.82
N ASN A 150 9.41 -10.30 -6.14
CA ASN A 150 9.26 -9.85 -4.75
C ASN A 150 8.03 -8.92 -4.64
N ARG A 151 7.32 -8.95 -3.51
CA ARG A 151 6.16 -8.11 -3.23
C ARG A 151 6.34 -7.42 -1.89
N PRO A 152 7.01 -6.26 -1.83
CA PRO A 152 7.07 -5.49 -0.62
C PRO A 152 5.65 -5.06 -0.27
N ARG A 153 5.20 -5.45 0.92
CA ARG A 153 3.96 -4.95 1.48
C ARG A 153 4.28 -3.70 2.28
N ILE A 154 3.56 -2.62 2.00
CA ILE A 154 3.67 -1.39 2.80
C ILE A 154 2.42 -1.28 3.66
N TRP A 155 2.62 -1.35 4.97
CA TRP A 155 1.56 -1.07 5.93
C TRP A 155 1.61 0.39 6.34
N VAL A 156 0.53 1.12 6.05
CA VAL A 156 0.31 2.50 6.51
C VAL A 156 -0.73 2.50 7.64
N PRO A 157 -0.35 2.78 8.89
CA PRO A 157 -1.30 3.01 9.96
C PRO A 157 -2.04 4.34 9.75
N LEU A 158 -3.38 4.30 9.79
CA LEU A 158 -4.26 5.46 9.60
C LEU A 158 -4.88 5.95 10.92
#